data_AF-A0A0A9YBJ1-F1
#
_entry.id   AF-A0A0A9YBJ1-F1
#
_cell.length_a   1.000
_cell.length_b   1.000
_cell.length_c   1.000
_cell.angle_alpha   90.00
_cell.angle_beta   90.00
_cell.angle_gamma   90.00
#
_symmetry.space_group_name_H-M   'P 1'
#
loop_
_entity.id
_entity.type
_entity.pdbx_description
1 polymer ?
#
loop_
_entity_poly.entity_id
_entity_poly.type
_entity_poly.pdbx_seq_one_letter_code
_entity_poly.pdbx_strand_id
1 'polypeptide(L)'
;TALRLVDPNNVEVQRVIKDWAASEQRQGRKLEIPTPDLIPAETALMYDAVHLFAKALHDLDSSQRIDIKPLSCDAVDTWPHGYSLINYMKIVEMRGLTGVIKFDNQGFRSNFELDIIELTKNGLQKIGSWNSTEGINFTRTYNEMIHQIVENLSNKTMIVTTILSAPYCMRKDSSDKLVGNAQYEGYSVDLIYEISRILHFNYQIVLVPDGRYGSFNKETREWDGMIRELLDQRADLAIADLTITYEREQAVDFTMPFMNLGISILYRKPIKQPPNLFSFLSPLSLDVWIYMATAYLGVSVLLFILARFTPYEWQNPHPCDPNPDHLENQFTLMNCMWFAIGSLMQQGCDFLPKAVSTRMVAGMWWFFTLIMISSYTANLAAFLTVERMDSPIESAEDLAKQTKIKYGALRGGSTVAFFRDSNFSTYQRMWSFMESARPSVFTNSNSDGVERVVKGKGNYAFLMESTSIEYVIERNCDLTQIGGLLDSKGYGIAMPPNSPYRTAISGAVLKLQEEGKLHILKTKWWKEKRGGGACRDDTLKST
;
A
#
# COMPACT_ATOMS: atom_id res chain seq x y z
N THR A 1 -25.40 3.87 25.62
CA THR A 1 -25.73 2.69 26.44
C THR A 1 -26.09 3.14 27.83
N ALA A 2 -27.05 2.49 28.46
CA ALA A 2 -27.51 2.77 29.82
C ALA A 2 -27.72 1.44 30.57
N LEU A 3 -27.90 1.53 31.89
CA LEU A 3 -28.16 0.39 32.77
C LEU A 3 -29.59 0.46 33.28
N ARG A 4 -30.23 -0.70 33.43
CA ARG A 4 -31.59 -0.82 33.96
C ARG A 4 -31.65 -1.93 35.00
N LEU A 5 -32.20 -1.61 36.18
CA LEU A 5 -32.34 -2.55 37.30
C LEU A 5 -33.65 -3.33 37.28
N VAL A 6 -34.72 -2.74 36.73
CA VAL A 6 -36.06 -3.34 36.71
C VAL A 6 -36.37 -3.81 35.29
N ASP A 7 -36.70 -5.08 35.14
CA ASP A 7 -37.13 -5.63 33.85
C ASP A 7 -38.65 -5.40 33.65
N PRO A 8 -39.06 -4.54 32.70
CA PRO A 8 -40.47 -4.28 32.42
C PRO A 8 -41.20 -5.47 31.77
N ASN A 9 -40.46 -6.45 31.25
CA ASN A 9 -41.04 -7.68 30.70
C ASN A 9 -41.39 -8.70 31.78
N ASN A 10 -40.93 -8.51 33.02
CA ASN A 10 -41.23 -9.42 34.12
C ASN A 10 -42.74 -9.34 34.46
N VAL A 11 -43.38 -10.50 34.51
CA VAL A 11 -44.83 -10.65 34.77
C VAL A 11 -45.22 -10.06 36.13
N GLU A 12 -44.37 -10.20 37.15
CA GLU A 12 -44.62 -9.64 38.49
C GLU A 12 -44.62 -8.12 38.46
N VAL A 13 -43.64 -7.53 37.77
CA VAL A 13 -43.51 -6.07 37.58
C VAL A 13 -44.73 -5.53 36.86
N GLN A 14 -45.15 -6.17 35.77
CA GLN A 14 -46.36 -5.78 35.03
C GLN A 14 -47.64 -5.89 35.87
N ARG A 15 -47.75 -6.92 36.73
CA ARG A 15 -48.90 -7.10 37.61
C ARG A 15 -48.96 -5.99 38.65
N VAL A 16 -47.86 -5.73 39.35
CA VAL A 16 -47.79 -4.70 40.41
C VAL A 16 -48.11 -3.32 39.86
N ILE A 17 -47.65 -3.00 38.65
CA ILE A 17 -47.95 -1.71 38.01
C ILE A 17 -49.42 -1.61 37.60
N LYS A 18 -50.01 -2.69 37.08
CA LYS A 18 -51.45 -2.71 36.76
C LYS A 18 -52.29 -2.50 38.02
N ASP A 19 -51.92 -3.16 39.12
CA ASP A 19 -52.62 -3.02 40.39
C ASP A 19 -52.43 -1.61 40.98
N TRP A 20 -51.23 -1.05 40.88
CA TRP A 20 -50.95 0.33 41.29
C TRP A 20 -51.76 1.33 40.45
N ALA A 21 -51.76 1.18 39.13
CA ALA A 21 -52.54 2.02 38.23
C ALA A 21 -54.04 1.96 38.52
N ALA A 22 -54.59 0.76 38.76
CA ALA A 22 -55.98 0.57 39.14
C ALA A 22 -56.30 1.20 40.51
N SER A 23 -55.39 1.13 41.47
CA SER A 23 -55.55 1.71 42.81
C SER A 23 -55.59 3.25 42.77
N GLU A 24 -54.66 3.88 42.06
CA GLU A 24 -54.60 5.34 41.92
C GLU A 24 -55.82 5.89 41.16
N GLN A 25 -56.28 5.15 40.13
CA GLN A 25 -57.49 5.51 39.40
C GLN A 25 -58.74 5.46 40.29
N ARG A 26 -58.82 4.49 41.23
CA ARG A 26 -59.89 4.44 42.24
C ARG A 26 -59.82 5.60 43.24
N GLN A 27 -58.63 6.11 43.53
CA GLN A 27 -58.41 7.24 44.44
C GLN A 27 -58.53 8.62 43.75
N GLY A 28 -58.87 8.65 42.45
CA GLY A 28 -59.06 9.90 41.70
C GLY A 28 -57.78 10.69 41.41
N ARG A 29 -56.61 10.07 41.59
CA ARG A 29 -55.30 10.68 41.30
C ARG A 29 -54.88 10.33 39.88
N LYS A 30 -54.32 11.29 39.15
CA LYS A 30 -53.70 11.02 37.84
C LYS A 30 -52.28 10.52 38.08
N LEU A 31 -51.99 9.29 37.66
CA LEU A 31 -50.63 8.77 37.58
C LEU A 31 -49.88 9.47 36.46
N GLU A 32 -48.72 10.05 36.76
CA GLU A 32 -47.76 10.55 35.76
C GLU A 32 -47.02 9.40 35.05
N ILE A 33 -47.09 8.17 35.57
CA ILE A 33 -46.33 7.00 35.11
C ILE A 33 -47.30 5.90 34.63
N PRO A 34 -47.67 5.86 33.33
CA PRO A 34 -48.67 4.92 32.83
C PRO A 34 -48.07 3.60 32.30
N THR A 35 -46.75 3.45 32.26
CA THR A 35 -46.11 2.30 31.59
C THR A 35 -45.03 1.61 32.42
N PRO A 36 -44.89 0.27 32.29
CA PRO A 36 -43.87 -0.49 33.00
C PRO A 36 -42.43 -0.06 32.77
N ASP A 37 -42.17 0.58 31.63
CA ASP A 37 -40.83 1.01 31.23
C ASP A 37 -40.32 2.26 31.98
N LEU A 38 -41.20 2.96 32.71
CA LEU A 38 -40.92 4.26 33.32
C LEU A 38 -40.91 4.26 34.86
N ILE A 39 -40.91 3.09 35.53
CA ILE A 39 -40.81 3.09 36.99
C ILE A 39 -39.42 3.58 37.43
N PRO A 40 -39.33 4.57 38.33
CA PRO A 40 -38.08 4.93 38.98
C PRO A 40 -37.50 3.76 39.77
N ALA A 41 -36.19 3.52 39.66
CA ALA A 41 -35.51 2.48 40.42
C ALA A 41 -35.70 2.65 41.94
N GLU A 42 -35.77 3.90 42.42
CA GLU A 42 -36.03 4.24 43.82
C GLU A 42 -37.37 3.70 44.31
N THR A 43 -38.43 3.82 43.50
CA THR A 43 -39.76 3.31 43.83
C THR A 43 -39.78 1.78 43.90
N ALA A 44 -39.12 1.12 42.94
CA ALA A 44 -39.00 -0.33 42.94
C ALA A 44 -38.20 -0.85 44.15
N LEU A 45 -37.11 -0.16 44.52
CA LEU A 45 -36.32 -0.48 45.70
C LEU A 45 -37.10 -0.25 47.00
N MET A 46 -37.94 0.79 47.08
CA MET A 46 -38.81 1.03 48.24
C MET A 46 -39.84 -0.10 48.40
N TYR A 47 -40.47 -0.51 47.30
CA TYR A 47 -41.40 -1.64 47.30
C TYR A 47 -40.73 -2.92 47.81
N ASP A 48 -39.54 -3.23 47.28
CA ASP A 48 -38.77 -4.40 47.66
C ASP A 48 -38.29 -4.33 49.12
N ALA A 49 -37.91 -3.15 49.62
CA ALA A 49 -37.47 -2.95 51.00
C ALA A 49 -38.58 -3.24 52.02
N VAL A 50 -39.81 -2.81 51.74
CA VAL A 50 -40.97 -3.08 52.61
C VAL A 50 -41.28 -4.58 52.65
N HIS A 51 -41.23 -5.25 51.49
CA HIS A 51 -41.47 -6.70 51.42
C HIS A 51 -40.37 -7.51 52.12
N LEU A 52 -39.11 -7.12 51.97
CA LEU A 52 -37.99 -7.72 52.68
C LEU A 52 -38.17 -7.57 54.20
N PHE A 53 -38.49 -6.37 54.67
CA PHE A 53 -38.72 -6.12 56.08
C PHE A 53 -39.90 -6.93 56.62
N ALA A 54 -41.03 -6.96 55.89
CA ALA A 54 -42.20 -7.74 56.28
C ALA A 54 -41.88 -9.25 56.33
N LYS A 55 -41.12 -9.77 55.37
CA LYS A 55 -40.70 -11.16 55.32
C LYS A 55 -39.76 -11.51 56.48
N ALA A 56 -38.75 -10.68 56.73
CA ALA A 56 -37.82 -10.88 57.84
C ALA A 56 -38.51 -10.81 59.21
N LEU A 57 -39.47 -9.89 59.38
CA LEU A 57 -40.25 -9.77 60.60
C LEU A 57 -41.17 -10.98 60.82
N HIS A 58 -41.81 -11.47 59.75
CA HIS A 58 -42.63 -12.68 59.80
C HIS A 58 -41.81 -13.92 60.17
N ASP A 59 -40.63 -14.08 59.56
CA ASP A 59 -39.73 -15.19 59.86
C ASP A 59 -39.19 -15.10 61.30
N LEU A 60 -38.92 -13.89 61.82
CA LEU A 60 -38.56 -13.67 63.22
C LEU A 60 -39.70 -14.03 64.17
N ASP A 61 -40.94 -13.56 63.92
CA ASP A 61 -42.11 -13.80 64.76
C ASP A 61 -42.47 -15.30 64.83
N SER A 62 -42.23 -16.03 63.73
CA SER A 62 -42.39 -17.49 63.71
C SER A 62 -41.42 -18.22 64.64
N SER A 63 -40.28 -17.61 64.95
CA SER A 63 -39.20 -18.21 65.77
C SER A 63 -39.18 -17.71 67.22
N GLN A 64 -39.56 -16.46 67.46
CA GLN A 64 -39.49 -15.78 68.75
C GLN A 64 -40.71 -14.89 68.94
N ARG A 65 -41.33 -14.91 70.12
CA ARG A 65 -42.39 -13.94 70.45
C ARG A 65 -41.78 -12.54 70.54
N ILE A 66 -42.21 -11.65 69.67
CA ILE A 66 -41.73 -10.27 69.59
C ILE A 66 -42.51 -9.40 70.59
N ASP A 67 -41.79 -8.69 71.47
CA ASP A 67 -42.35 -7.65 72.35
C ASP A 67 -41.89 -6.26 71.87
N ILE A 68 -42.85 -5.34 71.67
CA ILE A 68 -42.63 -4.01 71.12
C ILE A 68 -42.74 -2.99 72.25
N LYS A 69 -41.64 -2.31 72.56
CA LYS A 69 -41.58 -1.25 73.58
C LYS A 69 -41.06 0.06 72.98
N PRO A 70 -41.62 1.22 73.35
CA PRO A 70 -41.08 2.51 72.95
C PRO A 70 -39.72 2.75 73.61
N LEU A 71 -38.74 3.24 72.85
CA LEU A 71 -37.40 3.58 73.31
C LEU A 71 -37.18 5.10 73.20
N SER A 72 -36.33 5.66 74.07
CA SER A 72 -35.88 7.05 73.98
C SER A 72 -34.51 7.12 73.30
N CYS A 73 -34.28 8.12 72.45
CA CYS A 73 -32.98 8.33 71.78
C CYS A 73 -31.84 8.67 72.76
N ASP A 74 -32.18 9.22 73.95
CA ASP A 74 -31.21 9.58 74.99
C ASP A 74 -30.90 8.41 75.95
N ALA A 75 -31.67 7.33 75.86
CA ALA A 75 -31.49 6.14 76.70
C ALA A 75 -30.53 5.14 76.04
N VAL A 76 -29.79 4.40 76.87
CA VAL A 76 -28.86 3.34 76.43
C VAL A 76 -29.61 2.02 76.13
N ASP A 77 -30.90 1.96 76.45
CA ASP A 77 -31.73 0.77 76.27
C ASP A 77 -31.92 0.46 74.78
N THR A 78 -31.46 -0.72 74.37
CA THR A 78 -31.63 -1.23 72.99
C THR A 78 -32.78 -2.22 72.91
N TRP A 79 -33.45 -2.28 71.76
CA TRP A 79 -34.44 -3.32 71.51
C TRP A 79 -33.75 -4.70 71.41
N PRO A 80 -34.09 -5.68 72.27
CA PRO A 80 -33.38 -6.96 72.33
C PRO A 80 -33.39 -7.75 71.01
N HIS A 81 -34.47 -7.63 70.23
CA HIS A 81 -34.63 -8.33 68.95
C HIS A 81 -34.02 -7.59 67.75
N GLY A 82 -33.43 -6.40 67.94
CA GLY A 82 -32.89 -5.58 66.84
C GLY A 82 -31.80 -6.29 66.05
N TYR A 83 -30.81 -6.87 66.73
CA TYR A 83 -29.74 -7.64 66.07
C TYR A 83 -30.27 -8.89 65.38
N SER A 84 -31.22 -9.59 66.01
CA SER A 84 -31.87 -10.76 65.41
C SER A 84 -32.58 -10.37 64.11
N LEU A 85 -33.36 -9.29 64.11
CA LEU A 85 -34.06 -8.81 62.92
C LEU A 85 -33.09 -8.46 61.79
N ILE A 86 -31.99 -7.77 62.08
CA ILE A 86 -30.95 -7.47 61.08
C ILE A 86 -30.34 -8.76 60.52
N ASN A 87 -30.08 -9.76 61.36
CA ASN A 87 -29.56 -11.05 60.91
C ASN A 87 -30.57 -11.78 60.01
N TYR A 88 -31.85 -11.78 60.36
CA TYR A 88 -32.90 -12.33 59.49
C TYR A 88 -32.97 -11.58 58.16
N MET A 89 -32.94 -10.23 58.16
CA MET A 89 -32.91 -9.44 56.93
C MET A 89 -31.70 -9.76 56.04
N LYS A 90 -30.54 -10.10 56.62
CA LYS A 90 -29.34 -10.50 55.86
C LYS A 90 -29.44 -11.91 55.28
N ILE A 91 -30.13 -12.83 55.96
CA ILE A 91 -30.24 -14.24 55.58
C ILE A 91 -31.39 -14.49 54.59
N VAL A 92 -32.46 -13.68 54.64
CA VAL A 92 -33.62 -13.82 53.77
C VAL A 92 -33.21 -13.66 52.31
N GLU A 93 -33.47 -14.71 51.53
CA GLU A 93 -33.38 -14.69 50.07
C GLU A 93 -34.80 -14.59 49.52
N MET A 94 -35.08 -13.53 48.77
CA MET A 94 -36.40 -13.31 48.17
C MET A 94 -36.29 -12.74 46.76
N ARG A 95 -37.37 -12.84 46.00
CA ARG A 95 -37.49 -12.23 44.68
C ARG A 95 -38.45 -11.06 44.75
N GLY A 96 -37.99 -9.89 44.34
CA GLY A 96 -38.77 -8.65 44.26
C GLY A 96 -38.83 -8.11 42.83
N LEU A 97 -39.27 -6.85 42.69
CA LEU A 97 -39.34 -6.13 41.42
C LEU A 97 -37.95 -5.96 40.77
N THR A 98 -36.92 -5.82 41.59
CA THR A 98 -35.51 -5.70 41.16
C THR A 98 -34.81 -7.05 41.01
N GLY A 99 -35.55 -8.17 40.95
CA GLY A 99 -35.00 -9.51 40.81
C GLY A 99 -34.64 -10.17 42.14
N VAL A 100 -33.55 -10.95 42.17
CA VAL A 100 -33.12 -11.66 43.37
C VAL A 100 -32.51 -10.68 44.37
N ILE A 101 -32.97 -10.73 45.61
CA ILE A 101 -32.51 -9.90 46.73
C ILE A 101 -31.81 -10.83 47.71
N LYS A 102 -30.51 -10.60 47.86
CA LYS A 102 -29.62 -11.32 48.77
C LYS A 102 -28.58 -10.36 49.31
N PHE A 103 -28.19 -10.51 50.57
CA PHE A 103 -27.17 -9.66 51.19
C PHE A 103 -25.93 -10.46 51.56
N ASP A 104 -24.79 -9.77 51.61
CA ASP A 104 -23.56 -10.30 52.18
C ASP A 104 -23.54 -10.13 53.72
N ASN A 105 -22.47 -10.59 54.36
CA ASN A 105 -22.32 -10.49 55.81
C ASN A 105 -22.29 -9.03 56.31
N GLN A 106 -21.90 -8.09 55.46
CA GLN A 106 -21.84 -6.66 55.78
C GLN A 106 -23.21 -5.97 55.61
N GLY A 107 -24.14 -6.56 54.85
CA GLY A 107 -25.45 -6.01 54.54
C GLY A 107 -25.53 -5.33 53.17
N PHE A 108 -24.54 -5.53 52.29
CA PHE A 108 -24.61 -5.09 50.91
C PHE A 108 -25.30 -6.13 50.04
N ARG A 109 -26.07 -5.68 49.05
CA ARG A 109 -26.75 -6.58 48.13
C ARG A 109 -25.74 -7.30 47.25
N SER A 110 -25.79 -8.63 47.26
CA SER A 110 -24.96 -9.52 46.45
C SER A 110 -25.80 -10.23 45.39
N ASN A 111 -25.15 -10.64 44.28
CA ASN A 111 -25.79 -11.42 43.21
C ASN A 111 -27.03 -10.76 42.58
N PHE A 112 -26.92 -9.47 42.26
CA PHE A 112 -27.95 -8.75 41.50
C PHE A 112 -27.59 -8.66 40.02
N GLU A 113 -28.62 -8.62 39.18
CA GLU A 113 -28.51 -8.53 37.74
C GLU A 113 -28.89 -7.12 37.28
N LEU A 114 -28.13 -6.57 36.32
CA LEU A 114 -28.45 -5.34 35.61
C LEU A 114 -28.64 -5.62 34.13
N ASP A 115 -29.71 -5.09 33.56
CA ASP A 115 -29.89 -5.07 32.12
C ASP A 115 -29.02 -3.98 31.50
N ILE A 116 -28.27 -4.32 30.46
CA ILE A 116 -27.58 -3.35 29.62
C ILE A 116 -28.54 -3.00 28.48
N ILE A 117 -28.89 -1.72 28.36
CA ILE A 117 -29.80 -1.22 27.33
C ILE A 117 -29.13 -0.21 26.41
N GLU A 118 -29.51 -0.23 25.15
CA GLU A 118 -29.01 0.69 24.13
C GLU A 118 -30.19 1.37 23.43
N LEU A 119 -30.02 2.66 23.12
CA LEU A 119 -30.99 3.42 22.35
C LEU A 119 -30.82 3.08 20.87
N THR A 120 -31.82 2.41 20.30
CA THR A 120 -31.92 2.11 18.87
C THR A 120 -32.97 3.00 18.20
N LYS A 121 -33.07 2.95 16.87
CA LYS A 121 -34.15 3.63 16.11
C LYS A 121 -35.56 3.25 16.59
N ASN A 122 -35.72 2.03 17.13
CA ASN A 122 -36.99 1.49 17.61
C ASN A 122 -37.20 1.74 19.12
N GLY A 123 -36.31 2.49 19.78
CA GLY A 123 -36.34 2.75 21.22
C GLY A 123 -35.25 2.00 22.01
N LEU A 124 -35.41 1.96 23.33
CA LEU A 124 -34.47 1.29 24.24
C LEU A 124 -34.63 -0.22 24.14
N GLN A 125 -33.56 -0.92 23.77
CA GLN A 125 -33.53 -2.38 23.69
C GLN A 125 -32.47 -2.96 24.64
N LYS A 126 -32.79 -4.10 25.27
CA LYS A 126 -31.83 -4.88 26.06
C LYS A 126 -30.83 -5.56 25.13
N ILE A 127 -29.54 -5.35 25.40
CA ILE A 127 -28.42 -5.85 24.58
C ILE A 127 -27.55 -6.87 25.32
N GLY A 128 -27.78 -7.02 26.63
CA GLY A 128 -27.06 -7.94 27.48
C GLY A 128 -27.54 -7.84 28.92
N SER A 129 -26.99 -8.70 29.75
CA SER A 129 -27.10 -8.61 31.21
C SER A 129 -25.72 -8.55 31.84
N TRP A 130 -25.65 -7.96 33.02
CA TRP A 130 -24.47 -7.91 33.86
C TRP A 130 -24.82 -8.49 35.23
N ASN A 131 -24.00 -9.43 35.70
CA ASN A 131 -24.08 -9.93 37.06
C ASN A 131 -22.77 -9.61 37.81
N SER A 132 -22.90 -9.34 39.11
CA SER A 132 -21.79 -9.17 40.04
C SER A 132 -20.76 -10.32 40.05
N THR A 133 -21.17 -11.55 39.74
CA THR A 133 -20.31 -12.75 39.76
C THR A 133 -19.70 -13.09 38.40
N GLU A 134 -20.51 -13.08 37.34
CA GLU A 134 -20.12 -13.53 35.99
C GLU A 134 -19.68 -12.39 35.07
N GLY A 135 -19.89 -11.13 35.46
CA GLY A 135 -19.56 -9.96 34.65
C GLY A 135 -20.60 -9.71 33.54
N ILE A 136 -20.15 -9.14 32.43
CA ILE A 136 -21.04 -8.75 31.31
C ILE A 136 -21.25 -9.94 30.38
N ASN A 137 -22.51 -10.26 30.11
CA ASN A 137 -22.92 -11.21 29.10
C ASN A 137 -23.78 -10.50 28.03
N PHE A 138 -23.20 -10.26 26.85
CA PHE A 138 -23.93 -9.68 25.72
C PHE A 138 -24.75 -10.76 25.02
N THR A 139 -26.03 -10.48 24.78
CA THR A 139 -26.92 -11.41 24.07
C THR A 139 -26.74 -11.38 22.56
N ARG A 140 -26.06 -10.35 22.02
CA ARG A 140 -25.85 -10.18 20.58
C ARG A 140 -24.65 -10.98 20.07
N THR A 141 -24.82 -11.62 18.92
CA THR A 141 -23.69 -12.19 18.18
C THR A 141 -22.93 -11.10 17.42
N TYR A 142 -21.65 -11.36 17.11
CA TYR A 142 -20.82 -10.43 16.33
C TYR A 142 -21.42 -10.09 14.96
N ASN A 143 -22.07 -11.06 14.30
CA ASN A 143 -22.70 -10.86 13.00
C ASN A 143 -23.92 -9.92 13.08
N GLU A 144 -24.75 -10.06 14.12
CA GLU A 144 -25.90 -9.16 14.35
C GLU A 144 -25.45 -7.71 14.61
N MET A 145 -24.34 -7.54 15.35
CA MET A 145 -23.74 -6.23 15.58
C MET A 145 -23.29 -5.57 14.26
N ILE A 146 -22.62 -6.33 13.38
CA ILE A 146 -22.20 -5.83 12.05
C ILE A 146 -23.41 -5.46 11.21
N HIS A 147 -24.46 -6.31 11.18
CA HIS A 147 -25.69 -6.02 10.45
C HIS A 147 -26.36 -4.72 10.91
N GLN A 148 -26.47 -4.50 12.22
CA GLN A 148 -27.01 -3.26 12.77
C GLN A 148 -26.15 -2.04 12.43
N ILE A 149 -24.83 -2.17 12.41
CA ILE A 149 -23.93 -1.08 12.00
C ILE A 149 -24.19 -0.72 10.53
N VAL A 150 -24.36 -1.71 9.65
CA VAL A 150 -24.68 -1.49 8.24
C VAL A 150 -26.07 -0.86 8.07
N GLU A 151 -27.08 -1.32 8.82
CA GLU A 151 -28.41 -0.71 8.82
C GLU A 151 -28.41 0.73 9.36
N ASN A 152 -27.57 1.04 10.35
CA ASN A 152 -27.38 2.39 10.85
C ASN A 152 -26.62 3.29 9.86
N LEU A 153 -25.72 2.70 9.07
CA LEU A 153 -25.04 3.38 7.98
C LEU A 153 -26.00 3.68 6.81
N SER A 154 -26.99 2.82 6.58
CA SER A 154 -27.96 3.00 5.52
C SER A 154 -28.71 4.34 5.68
N ASN A 155 -28.74 5.13 4.61
CA ASN A 155 -29.28 6.50 4.56
C ASN A 155 -28.55 7.59 5.37
N LYS A 156 -27.41 7.30 6.00
CA LYS A 156 -26.54 8.35 6.56
C LYS A 156 -25.74 9.02 5.44
N THR A 157 -25.51 10.33 5.54
CA THR A 157 -24.60 11.05 4.64
C THR A 157 -23.24 11.18 5.30
N MET A 158 -22.22 10.54 4.73
CA MET A 158 -20.85 10.55 5.22
C MET A 158 -20.04 11.67 4.56
N ILE A 159 -19.28 12.42 5.35
CA ILE A 159 -18.36 13.44 4.85
C ILE A 159 -17.05 12.76 4.46
N VAL A 160 -16.71 12.84 3.18
CA VAL A 160 -15.54 12.21 2.58
C VAL A 160 -14.51 13.27 2.27
N THR A 161 -13.41 13.32 3.03
CA THR A 161 -12.29 14.22 2.73
C THR A 161 -11.37 13.61 1.69
N THR A 162 -10.86 14.45 0.78
CA THR A 162 -9.94 14.05 -0.28
C THR A 162 -9.06 15.22 -0.72
N ILE A 163 -8.07 14.93 -1.56
CA ILE A 163 -7.13 15.89 -2.14
C ILE A 163 -7.15 15.78 -3.67
N LEU A 164 -6.94 16.89 -4.37
CA LEU A 164 -6.81 16.87 -5.82
C LEU A 164 -5.46 16.25 -6.23
N SER A 165 -5.51 15.02 -6.72
CA SER A 165 -4.35 14.25 -7.20
C SER A 165 -4.80 13.38 -8.38
N ALA A 166 -4.14 13.50 -9.53
CA ALA A 166 -4.47 12.71 -10.70
C ALA A 166 -3.79 11.32 -10.65
N PRO A 167 -4.50 10.21 -10.93
CA PRO A 167 -5.90 10.09 -11.39
C PRO A 167 -6.94 9.82 -10.28
N TYR A 168 -6.59 10.01 -9.01
CA TYR A 168 -7.42 9.64 -7.86
C TYR A 168 -8.66 10.54 -7.72
N CYS A 169 -8.45 11.85 -7.67
CA CYS A 169 -9.51 12.85 -7.61
C CYS A 169 -9.10 14.06 -8.45
N MET A 170 -9.86 14.33 -9.49
CA MET A 170 -9.66 15.41 -10.45
C MET A 170 -10.95 16.20 -10.59
N ARG A 171 -10.83 17.47 -10.98
CA ARG A 171 -12.02 18.23 -11.40
C ARG A 171 -12.46 17.73 -12.77
N LYS A 172 -13.77 17.54 -12.93
CA LYS A 172 -14.35 17.14 -14.20
C LYS A 172 -14.34 18.31 -15.18
N ASP A 173 -13.87 18.06 -16.40
CA ASP A 173 -13.89 19.05 -17.47
C ASP A 173 -15.29 19.07 -18.07
N SER A 174 -16.09 20.08 -17.70
CA SER A 174 -17.43 20.28 -18.24
C SER A 174 -17.67 21.77 -18.49
N SER A 175 -18.37 22.07 -19.58
CA SER A 175 -18.82 23.43 -19.90
C SER A 175 -19.82 23.96 -18.86
N ASP A 176 -20.56 23.06 -18.20
CA ASP A 176 -21.57 23.41 -17.21
C ASP A 176 -20.97 23.47 -15.79
N LYS A 177 -21.47 24.41 -14.97
CA LYS A 177 -21.12 24.46 -13.55
C LYS A 177 -21.80 23.32 -12.80
N LEU A 178 -21.11 22.19 -12.69
CA LEU A 178 -21.53 21.07 -11.85
C LEU A 178 -21.51 21.49 -10.38
N VAL A 179 -22.40 20.92 -9.57
CA VAL A 179 -22.53 21.21 -8.12
C VAL A 179 -22.45 19.89 -7.33
N GLY A 180 -21.84 19.95 -6.14
CA GLY A 180 -21.69 18.79 -5.26
C GLY A 180 -20.70 17.77 -5.81
N ASN A 181 -20.98 16.47 -5.59
CA ASN A 181 -20.07 15.38 -5.95
C ASN A 181 -19.78 15.26 -7.44
N ALA A 182 -20.71 15.73 -8.30
CA ALA A 182 -20.56 15.66 -9.75
C ALA A 182 -19.40 16.50 -10.30
N GLN A 183 -18.86 17.42 -9.50
CA GLN A 183 -17.68 18.24 -9.84
C GLN A 183 -16.39 17.44 -9.96
N TYR A 184 -16.35 16.26 -9.33
CA TYR A 184 -15.14 15.45 -9.20
C TYR A 184 -15.26 14.17 -10.02
N GLU A 185 -14.14 13.72 -10.55
CA GLU A 185 -14.00 12.44 -11.23
C GLU A 185 -12.64 11.83 -10.90
N GLY A 186 -12.53 10.51 -10.91
CA GLY A 186 -11.26 9.83 -10.66
C GLY A 186 -11.45 8.46 -10.02
N TYR A 187 -10.33 7.78 -9.80
CA TYR A 187 -10.33 6.43 -9.21
C TYR A 187 -10.95 6.41 -7.81
N SER A 188 -10.60 7.37 -6.94
CA SER A 188 -11.15 7.45 -5.59
C SER A 188 -12.63 7.80 -5.57
N VAL A 189 -13.09 8.61 -6.55
CA VAL A 189 -14.50 8.98 -6.70
C VAL A 189 -15.34 7.77 -7.14
N ASP A 190 -14.86 7.00 -8.10
CA ASP A 190 -15.52 5.75 -8.51
C ASP A 190 -15.47 4.68 -7.41
N LEU A 191 -14.37 4.61 -6.65
CA LEU A 191 -14.22 3.66 -5.55
C LEU A 191 -15.23 3.93 -4.42
N ILE A 192 -15.35 5.19 -3.97
CA ILE A 192 -16.34 5.51 -2.93
C ILE A 192 -17.77 5.32 -3.41
N TYR A 193 -18.04 5.56 -4.69
CA TYR A 193 -19.34 5.27 -5.30
C TYR A 193 -19.69 3.78 -5.26
N GLU A 194 -18.74 2.89 -5.61
CA GLU A 194 -18.95 1.45 -5.55
C GLU A 194 -19.13 0.96 -4.09
N ILE A 195 -18.37 1.50 -3.13
CA ILE A 195 -18.52 1.18 -1.70
C ILE A 195 -19.89 1.66 -1.18
N SER A 196 -20.30 2.87 -1.56
CA SER A 196 -21.63 3.45 -1.26
C SER A 196 -22.76 2.57 -1.81
N ARG A 197 -22.61 2.00 -3.01
CA ARG A 197 -23.61 1.10 -3.58
C ARG A 197 -23.74 -0.22 -2.83
N ILE A 198 -22.64 -0.73 -2.25
CA ILE A 198 -22.64 -1.98 -1.46
C ILE A 198 -23.24 -1.77 -0.08
N LEU A 199 -22.92 -0.65 0.58
CA LEU A 199 -23.30 -0.37 1.96
C LEU A 199 -24.51 0.58 2.11
N HIS A 200 -25.06 1.06 0.99
CA HIS A 200 -26.27 1.90 0.90
C HIS A 200 -26.22 3.21 1.72
N PHE A 201 -25.05 3.86 1.81
CA PHE A 201 -24.91 5.18 2.42
C PHE A 201 -24.76 6.29 1.37
N ASN A 202 -25.17 7.50 1.72
CA ASN A 202 -24.93 8.69 0.92
C ASN A 202 -23.59 9.31 1.32
N TYR A 203 -22.95 10.05 0.42
CA TYR A 203 -21.69 10.71 0.74
C TYR A 203 -21.59 12.11 0.15
N GLN A 204 -20.76 12.94 0.75
CA GLN A 204 -20.40 14.26 0.24
C GLN A 204 -18.89 14.39 0.20
N ILE A 205 -18.34 14.73 -0.97
CA ILE A 205 -16.91 14.94 -1.15
C ILE A 205 -16.56 16.37 -0.73
N VAL A 206 -15.56 16.49 0.16
CA VAL A 206 -14.99 17.76 0.61
C VAL A 206 -13.49 17.72 0.34
N LEU A 207 -12.94 18.81 -0.19
CA LEU A 207 -11.51 18.94 -0.39
C LEU A 207 -10.85 19.42 0.90
N VAL A 208 -9.72 18.82 1.24
CA VAL A 208 -8.90 19.26 2.37
C VAL A 208 -8.46 20.74 2.17
N PRO A 209 -8.69 21.65 3.13
CA PRO A 209 -8.44 23.08 2.97
C PRO A 209 -6.97 23.47 2.76
N ASP A 210 -6.05 22.74 3.41
CA ASP A 210 -4.61 23.03 3.37
C ASP A 210 -3.87 22.35 2.21
N GLY A 211 -4.55 21.49 1.46
CA GLY A 211 -3.98 20.73 0.35
C GLY A 211 -2.89 19.73 0.78
N ARG A 212 -2.92 19.22 2.01
CA ARG A 212 -1.91 18.27 2.52
C ARG A 212 -2.51 16.91 2.88
N TYR A 213 -1.68 15.88 2.76
CA TYR A 213 -2.07 14.51 3.13
C TYR A 213 -2.20 14.31 4.63
N GLY A 214 -1.31 14.93 5.41
CA GLY A 214 -1.21 14.78 6.85
C GLY A 214 0.14 14.22 7.26
N SER A 215 0.93 15.09 7.89
CA SER A 215 2.26 14.85 8.43
C SER A 215 2.28 15.28 9.90
N PHE A 216 2.95 14.49 10.73
CA PHE A 216 3.08 14.80 12.15
C PHE A 216 4.17 15.85 12.36
N ASN A 217 3.81 16.99 12.95
CA ASN A 217 4.79 17.99 13.36
C ASN A 217 5.32 17.65 14.76
N LYS A 218 6.61 17.29 14.85
CA LYS A 218 7.26 16.90 16.11
C LYS A 218 7.40 18.07 17.10
N GLU A 219 7.39 19.32 16.62
CA GLU A 219 7.52 20.51 17.46
C GLU A 219 6.19 20.88 18.11
N THR A 220 5.12 20.97 17.32
CA THR A 220 3.79 21.33 17.82
C THR A 220 3.03 20.13 18.40
N ARG A 221 3.47 18.90 18.10
CA ARG A 221 2.78 17.63 18.40
C ARG A 221 1.37 17.54 17.80
N GLU A 222 1.16 18.19 16.67
CA GLU A 222 -0.11 18.18 15.96
C GLU A 222 0.04 17.58 14.56
N TRP A 223 -1.05 16.97 14.09
CA TRP A 223 -1.22 16.54 12.71
C TRP A 223 -1.79 17.69 11.86
N ASP A 224 -1.43 17.72 10.57
CA ASP A 224 -2.07 18.57 9.56
C ASP A 224 -2.86 17.72 8.54
N GLY A 225 -3.38 18.36 7.48
CA GLY A 225 -4.00 17.69 6.34
C GLY A 225 -5.24 16.86 6.64
N MET A 226 -5.48 15.86 5.79
CA MET A 226 -6.63 14.95 5.92
C MET A 226 -6.63 14.18 7.24
N ILE A 227 -5.45 13.84 7.79
CA ILE A 227 -5.36 13.15 9.08
C ILE A 227 -5.92 14.02 10.21
N ARG A 228 -5.64 15.34 10.21
CA ARG A 228 -6.20 16.26 11.20
C ARG A 228 -7.72 16.36 11.09
N GLU A 229 -8.28 16.36 9.88
CA GLU A 229 -9.73 16.40 9.70
C GLU A 229 -10.46 15.19 10.28
N LEU A 230 -9.85 14.00 10.22
CA LEU A 230 -10.39 12.78 10.84
C LEU A 230 -10.31 12.85 12.36
N LEU A 231 -9.21 13.37 12.92
CA LEU A 231 -9.04 13.54 14.37
C LEU A 231 -10.01 14.58 14.94
N ASP A 232 -10.22 15.68 14.22
CA ASP A 232 -11.17 16.74 14.60
C ASP A 232 -12.64 16.37 14.29
N GLN A 233 -12.89 15.17 13.76
CA GLN A 233 -14.23 14.68 13.35
C GLN A 233 -14.95 15.63 12.38
N ARG A 234 -14.21 16.37 11.54
CA ARG A 234 -14.76 17.19 10.47
C ARG A 234 -15.10 16.37 9.23
N ALA A 235 -14.41 15.25 9.05
CA ALA A 235 -14.67 14.24 8.03
C ALA A 235 -14.87 12.87 8.69
N ASP A 236 -15.78 12.06 8.13
CA ASP A 236 -16.05 10.72 8.63
C ASP A 236 -15.08 9.68 8.04
N LEU A 237 -14.57 9.93 6.84
CA LEU A 237 -13.58 9.09 6.17
C LEU A 237 -12.72 9.90 5.20
N ALA A 238 -11.49 9.47 4.97
CA ALA A 238 -10.58 10.03 3.99
C ALA A 238 -10.27 9.00 2.90
N ILE A 239 -10.51 9.38 1.64
CA ILE A 239 -10.19 8.54 0.48
C ILE A 239 -9.32 9.31 -0.51
N ALA A 240 -8.09 8.86 -0.68
CA ALA A 240 -7.09 9.46 -1.55
C ALA A 240 -5.99 8.41 -1.84
N ASP A 241 -4.95 8.83 -2.55
CA ASP A 241 -3.63 8.20 -2.58
C ASP A 241 -2.89 8.34 -1.23
N LEU A 242 -3.57 7.96 -0.14
CA LEU A 242 -3.04 8.07 1.22
C LEU A 242 -2.28 6.80 1.58
N THR A 243 -0.95 6.89 1.59
CA THR A 243 -0.06 5.79 2.00
C THR A 243 -0.30 5.42 3.47
N ILE A 244 -0.51 4.12 3.73
CA ILE A 244 -0.52 3.56 5.09
C ILE A 244 0.91 3.57 5.62
N THR A 245 1.14 4.30 6.72
CA THR A 245 2.45 4.40 7.38
C THR A 245 2.27 4.18 8.87
N TYR A 246 3.28 3.63 9.54
CA TYR A 246 3.25 3.38 10.99
C TYR A 246 2.80 4.59 11.82
N GLU A 247 3.35 5.79 11.55
CA GLU A 247 2.98 7.01 12.28
C GLU A 247 1.48 7.37 12.12
N ARG A 248 0.92 7.18 10.92
CA ARG A 248 -0.50 7.46 10.65
C ARG A 248 -1.42 6.40 11.25
N GLU A 249 -1.03 5.13 11.19
CA GLU A 249 -1.81 4.01 11.74
C GLU A 249 -1.93 4.09 13.28
N GLN A 250 -0.97 4.74 13.95
CA GLN A 250 -1.10 5.07 15.38
C GLN A 250 -2.14 6.16 15.67
N ALA A 251 -2.41 7.05 14.72
CA ALA A 251 -3.30 8.20 14.92
C ALA A 251 -4.73 7.91 14.42
N VAL A 252 -4.86 7.19 13.32
CA VAL A 252 -6.14 6.90 12.64
C VAL A 252 -6.20 5.44 12.21
N ASP A 253 -7.42 4.94 12.07
CA ASP A 253 -7.63 3.57 11.64
C ASP A 253 -7.66 3.47 10.11
N PHE A 254 -7.02 2.45 9.56
CA PHE A 254 -7.06 2.14 8.14
C PHE A 254 -7.91 0.89 7.83
N THR A 255 -8.45 0.85 6.61
CA THR A 255 -8.95 -0.39 6.00
C THR A 255 -7.79 -1.26 5.51
N MET A 256 -8.11 -2.49 5.09
CA MET A 256 -7.21 -3.23 4.21
C MET A 256 -6.86 -2.39 2.97
N PRO A 257 -5.61 -2.47 2.47
CA PRO A 257 -5.17 -1.66 1.35
C PRO A 257 -5.94 -2.04 0.08
N PHE A 258 -6.49 -1.05 -0.62
CA PHE A 258 -7.21 -1.29 -1.89
C PHE A 258 -6.25 -1.31 -3.09
N MET A 259 -5.02 -0.84 -2.92
CA MET A 259 -4.01 -0.81 -3.98
C MET A 259 -2.62 -0.96 -3.37
N ASN A 260 -1.87 -1.98 -3.81
CA ASN A 260 -0.48 -2.21 -3.40
C ASN A 260 0.47 -1.47 -4.35
N LEU A 261 1.53 -0.89 -3.80
CA LEU A 261 2.50 -0.06 -4.50
C LEU A 261 3.84 -0.02 -3.73
N GLY A 262 4.80 0.68 -4.29
CA GLY A 262 6.06 0.99 -3.61
C GLY A 262 6.74 2.19 -4.24
N ILE A 263 7.78 2.68 -3.60
CA ILE A 263 8.64 3.72 -4.15
C ILE A 263 9.39 3.13 -5.34
N SER A 264 9.41 3.84 -6.45
CA SER A 264 10.25 3.52 -7.59
C SER A 264 10.82 4.79 -8.21
N ILE A 265 11.61 4.64 -9.27
CA ILE A 265 12.40 5.72 -9.85
C ILE A 265 11.80 6.09 -11.20
N LEU A 266 11.35 7.34 -11.33
CA LEU A 266 11.00 7.94 -12.60
C LEU A 266 12.24 8.56 -13.23
N TYR A 267 12.54 8.17 -14.46
CA TYR A 267 13.66 8.70 -15.21
C TYR A 267 13.31 8.88 -16.69
N ARG A 268 14.14 9.62 -17.42
CA ARG A 268 13.98 9.79 -18.86
C ARG A 268 14.43 8.53 -19.58
N LYS A 269 13.62 8.05 -20.53
CA LYS A 269 13.96 6.95 -21.42
C LYS A 269 15.29 7.27 -22.14
N PRO A 270 16.27 6.35 -22.13
CA PRO A 270 17.54 6.58 -22.79
C PRO A 270 17.31 6.82 -24.28
N ILE A 271 17.91 7.89 -24.80
CA ILE A 271 17.83 8.26 -26.22
C ILE A 271 18.87 7.42 -26.97
N LYS A 272 18.49 6.89 -28.14
CA LYS A 272 19.40 6.18 -29.05
C LYS A 272 20.64 7.05 -29.32
N GLN A 273 21.82 6.60 -28.89
CA GLN A 273 23.06 7.30 -29.23
C GLN A 273 23.43 6.98 -30.68
N PRO A 274 23.90 7.96 -31.47
CA PRO A 274 24.41 7.68 -32.80
C PRO A 274 25.61 6.73 -32.68
N PRO A 275 25.79 5.79 -33.63
CA PRO A 275 26.92 4.87 -33.58
C PRO A 275 28.24 5.67 -33.64
N ASN A 276 29.21 5.26 -32.81
CA ASN A 276 30.55 5.83 -32.83
C ASN A 276 31.21 5.62 -34.21
N LEU A 277 32.11 6.52 -34.62
CA LEU A 277 32.83 6.44 -35.91
C LEU A 277 33.57 5.11 -36.14
N PHE A 278 33.98 4.44 -35.05
CA PHE A 278 34.67 3.14 -35.09
C PHE A 278 33.75 1.94 -34.82
N SER A 279 32.44 2.09 -35.00
CA SER A 279 31.47 1.00 -34.79
C SER A 279 31.74 -0.23 -35.67
N PHE A 280 32.38 -0.06 -36.84
CA PHE A 280 32.75 -1.19 -37.70
C PHE A 280 33.79 -2.14 -37.08
N LEU A 281 34.54 -1.71 -36.05
CA LEU A 281 35.50 -2.56 -35.33
C LEU A 281 34.85 -3.34 -34.18
N SER A 282 33.64 -2.96 -33.73
CA SER A 282 32.94 -3.59 -32.59
C SER A 282 32.49 -5.05 -32.79
N PRO A 283 32.25 -5.58 -34.02
CA PRO A 283 31.79 -6.96 -34.19
C PRO A 283 32.78 -8.03 -33.70
N LEU A 284 34.06 -7.66 -33.53
CA LEU A 284 35.10 -8.51 -32.96
C LEU A 284 35.72 -7.78 -31.76
N SER A 285 36.06 -8.54 -30.72
CA SER A 285 36.76 -7.96 -29.57
C SER A 285 38.17 -7.53 -29.94
N LEU A 286 38.72 -6.57 -29.19
CA LEU A 286 40.08 -6.07 -29.38
C LEU A 286 41.11 -7.21 -29.32
N ASP A 287 40.90 -8.20 -28.46
CA ASP A 287 41.77 -9.38 -28.36
C ASP A 287 41.80 -10.18 -29.66
N VAL A 288 40.65 -10.39 -30.32
CA VAL A 288 40.58 -11.10 -31.60
C VAL A 288 41.31 -10.32 -32.70
N TRP A 289 41.22 -8.98 -32.71
CA TRP A 289 42.00 -8.14 -33.62
C TRP A 289 43.51 -8.31 -33.42
N ILE A 290 43.97 -8.36 -32.16
CA ILE A 290 45.38 -8.61 -31.84
C ILE A 290 45.81 -10.02 -32.27
N TYR A 291 45.00 -11.05 -32.01
CA TYR A 291 45.29 -12.41 -32.45
C TYR A 291 45.33 -12.53 -33.97
N MET A 292 44.48 -11.79 -34.69
CA MET A 292 44.49 -11.76 -36.14
C MET A 292 45.77 -11.09 -36.69
N ALA A 293 46.19 -9.97 -36.10
CA ALA A 293 47.42 -9.28 -36.49
C ALA A 293 48.67 -10.15 -36.23
N THR A 294 48.71 -10.85 -35.09
CA THR A 294 49.82 -11.76 -34.76
C THR A 294 49.82 -13.01 -35.64
N ALA A 295 48.66 -13.60 -35.93
CA ALA A 295 48.54 -14.72 -36.87
C ALA A 295 48.96 -14.33 -38.30
N TYR A 296 48.57 -13.14 -38.77
CA TYR A 296 48.99 -12.58 -40.06
C TYR A 296 50.52 -12.49 -40.19
N LEU A 297 51.19 -11.92 -39.18
CA LEU A 297 52.65 -11.84 -39.16
C LEU A 297 53.29 -13.24 -39.07
N GLY A 298 52.75 -14.12 -38.23
CA GLY A 298 53.22 -15.49 -38.05
C GLY A 298 53.17 -16.31 -39.34
N VAL A 299 52.06 -16.25 -40.08
CA VAL A 299 51.90 -16.97 -41.35
C VAL A 299 52.80 -16.37 -42.44
N SER A 300 52.96 -15.05 -42.48
CA SER A 300 53.86 -14.39 -43.44
C SER A 300 55.31 -14.82 -43.24
N VAL A 301 55.77 -14.90 -41.99
CA VAL A 301 57.12 -15.37 -41.65
C VAL A 301 57.26 -16.87 -41.92
N LEU A 302 56.26 -17.68 -41.57
CA LEU A 302 56.27 -19.13 -41.81
C LEU A 302 56.35 -19.45 -43.31
N LEU A 303 55.57 -18.76 -44.14
CA LEU A 303 55.61 -18.91 -45.60
C LEU A 303 56.96 -18.48 -46.18
N PHE A 304 57.54 -17.38 -45.68
CA PHE A 304 58.86 -16.93 -46.10
C PHE A 304 59.96 -17.97 -45.78
N ILE A 305 59.95 -18.52 -44.58
CA ILE A 305 60.90 -19.54 -44.15
C ILE A 305 60.75 -20.81 -45.01
N LEU A 306 59.53 -21.33 -45.14
CA LEU A 306 59.26 -22.56 -45.90
C LEU A 306 59.61 -22.41 -47.38
N ALA A 307 59.25 -21.27 -47.99
CA ALA A 307 59.54 -21.02 -49.40
C ALA A 307 61.05 -20.94 -49.67
N ARG A 308 61.88 -20.58 -48.69
CA ARG A 308 63.35 -20.58 -48.83
C ARG A 308 63.97 -21.96 -48.66
N PHE A 309 63.41 -22.80 -47.78
CA PHE A 309 63.88 -24.16 -47.56
C PHE A 309 63.44 -25.14 -48.65
N THR A 310 62.33 -24.90 -49.34
CA THR A 310 61.87 -25.81 -50.39
C THR A 310 62.44 -25.46 -51.76
N PRO A 311 63.26 -26.33 -52.38
CA PRO A 311 63.84 -26.08 -53.70
C PRO A 311 62.78 -25.98 -54.81
N TYR A 312 61.59 -26.55 -54.60
CA TYR A 312 60.48 -26.52 -55.57
C TYR A 312 59.81 -25.14 -55.77
N GLU A 313 60.11 -24.16 -54.91
CA GLU A 313 59.61 -22.77 -55.09
C GLU A 313 60.58 -21.89 -55.90
N TRP A 314 61.79 -22.37 -56.15
CA TRP A 314 62.81 -21.68 -56.92
C TRP A 314 62.57 -21.94 -58.41
N GLN A 315 62.37 -20.87 -59.18
CA GLN A 315 62.02 -20.96 -60.59
C GLN A 315 63.15 -20.42 -61.46
N ASN A 316 63.28 -21.01 -62.64
CA ASN A 316 64.14 -20.47 -63.68
C ASN A 316 63.42 -19.26 -64.33
N PRO A 317 64.00 -18.05 -64.31
CA PRO A 317 63.45 -16.88 -64.98
C PRO A 317 63.25 -17.07 -66.50
N HIS A 318 64.02 -17.97 -67.12
CA HIS A 318 63.97 -18.27 -68.55
C HIS A 318 63.66 -19.76 -68.82
N PRO A 319 62.40 -20.11 -69.12
CA PRO A 319 61.97 -21.50 -69.33
C PRO A 319 62.67 -22.25 -70.48
N CYS A 320 63.38 -21.54 -71.35
CA CYS A 320 64.04 -22.07 -72.54
C CYS A 320 65.52 -22.45 -72.31
N ASP A 321 66.08 -22.16 -71.14
CA ASP A 321 67.46 -22.53 -70.79
C ASP A 321 67.47 -23.75 -69.83
N PRO A 322 68.03 -24.90 -70.23
CA PRO A 322 68.11 -26.09 -69.38
C PRO A 322 69.02 -25.93 -68.15
N ASN A 323 69.99 -25.00 -68.16
CA ASN A 323 70.97 -24.80 -67.08
C ASN A 323 71.03 -23.31 -66.66
N PRO A 324 70.12 -22.83 -65.78
CA PRO A 324 70.13 -21.44 -65.34
C PRO A 324 71.27 -21.13 -64.37
N ASP A 325 71.91 -19.96 -64.55
CA ASP A 325 72.96 -19.44 -63.65
C ASP A 325 72.41 -18.97 -62.29
N HIS A 326 71.11 -18.65 -62.21
CA HIS A 326 70.43 -18.27 -60.96
C HIS A 326 68.95 -18.67 -60.99
N LEU A 327 68.45 -19.16 -59.86
CA LEU A 327 67.02 -19.40 -59.65
C LEU A 327 66.43 -18.23 -58.87
N GLU A 328 65.23 -17.79 -59.24
CA GLU A 328 64.50 -16.74 -58.53
C GLU A 328 63.39 -17.32 -57.67
N ASN A 329 63.23 -16.75 -56.47
CA ASN A 329 62.14 -17.06 -55.57
C ASN A 329 61.26 -15.82 -55.41
N GLN A 330 60.00 -15.93 -55.83
CA GLN A 330 59.02 -14.85 -55.79
C GLN A 330 58.50 -14.57 -54.37
N PHE A 331 58.72 -15.47 -53.40
CA PHE A 331 58.35 -15.28 -51.99
C PHE A 331 59.43 -14.52 -51.20
N THR A 332 59.48 -13.20 -51.39
CA THR A 332 60.14 -12.28 -50.46
C THR A 332 59.27 -12.03 -49.23
N LEU A 333 59.82 -11.54 -48.11
CA LEU A 333 59.03 -11.28 -46.90
C LEU A 333 57.87 -10.29 -47.16
N MET A 334 58.11 -9.24 -47.95
CA MET A 334 57.06 -8.30 -48.36
C MET A 334 56.01 -8.97 -49.25
N ASN A 335 56.42 -9.85 -50.17
CA ASN A 335 55.49 -10.62 -50.98
C ASN A 335 54.68 -11.63 -50.14
N CYS A 336 55.27 -12.26 -49.13
CA CYS A 336 54.53 -13.12 -48.19
C CYS A 336 53.50 -12.32 -47.37
N MET A 337 53.87 -11.12 -46.90
CA MET A 337 52.95 -10.19 -46.24
C MET A 337 51.82 -9.73 -47.18
N TRP A 338 52.14 -9.47 -48.45
CA TRP A 338 51.18 -9.13 -49.50
C TRP A 338 50.22 -10.29 -49.80
N PHE A 339 50.74 -11.51 -49.89
CA PHE A 339 49.95 -12.72 -50.06
C PHE A 339 48.99 -12.95 -48.87
N ALA A 340 49.47 -12.77 -47.64
CA ALA A 340 48.68 -12.97 -46.43
C ALA A 340 47.58 -11.90 -46.27
N ILE A 341 47.81 -10.64 -46.67
CA ILE A 341 46.78 -9.59 -46.61
C ILE A 341 45.80 -9.70 -47.79
N GLY A 342 46.28 -10.03 -48.99
CA GLY A 342 45.44 -10.23 -50.18
C GLY A 342 44.46 -11.40 -50.03
N SER A 343 44.85 -12.44 -49.28
CA SER A 343 43.94 -13.53 -48.89
C SER A 343 42.94 -13.12 -47.81
N LEU A 344 43.33 -12.31 -46.82
CA LEU A 344 42.40 -11.75 -45.83
C LEU A 344 41.37 -10.79 -46.46
N MET A 345 41.77 -10.02 -47.49
CA MET A 345 40.89 -9.09 -48.20
C MET A 345 40.10 -9.74 -49.35
N GLN A 346 40.26 -11.05 -49.58
CA GLN A 346 39.63 -11.81 -50.69
C GLN A 346 39.96 -11.27 -52.10
N GLN A 347 41.08 -10.57 -52.27
CA GLN A 347 41.49 -9.99 -53.56
C GLN A 347 42.41 -10.91 -54.38
N GLY A 348 42.97 -11.94 -53.76
CA GLY A 348 43.91 -12.85 -54.41
C GLY A 348 45.33 -12.26 -54.54
N CYS A 349 46.21 -13.00 -55.20
CA CYS A 349 47.61 -12.60 -55.43
C CYS A 349 48.08 -13.18 -56.77
N ASP A 350 48.96 -12.46 -57.48
CA ASP A 350 49.44 -12.84 -58.81
C ASP A 350 50.39 -14.05 -58.80
N PHE A 351 51.01 -14.33 -57.65
CA PHE A 351 51.86 -15.50 -57.45
C PHE A 351 51.25 -16.48 -56.44
N LEU A 352 51.35 -17.77 -56.74
CA LEU A 352 50.76 -18.86 -55.96
C LEU A 352 51.85 -19.86 -55.52
N PRO A 353 51.73 -20.44 -54.31
CA PRO A 353 52.67 -21.45 -53.83
C PRO A 353 52.64 -22.72 -54.69
N LYS A 354 53.81 -23.24 -55.04
CA LYS A 354 53.96 -24.43 -55.88
C LYS A 354 54.28 -25.69 -55.08
N ALA A 355 55.09 -25.57 -54.03
CA ALA A 355 55.48 -26.68 -53.18
C ALA A 355 54.31 -27.18 -52.31
N VAL A 356 54.33 -28.47 -51.97
CA VAL A 356 53.25 -29.08 -51.18
C VAL A 356 53.17 -28.48 -49.77
N SER A 357 54.30 -28.18 -49.13
CA SER A 357 54.36 -27.62 -47.78
C SER A 357 53.85 -26.18 -47.71
N THR A 358 54.21 -25.32 -48.66
CA THR A 358 53.73 -23.93 -48.76
C THR A 358 52.24 -23.89 -49.12
N ARG A 359 51.76 -24.80 -49.99
CA ARG A 359 50.34 -24.98 -50.28
C ARG A 359 49.53 -25.41 -49.06
N MET A 360 50.08 -26.28 -48.21
CA MET A 360 49.40 -26.70 -46.98
C MET A 360 49.20 -25.53 -46.01
N VAL A 361 50.25 -24.70 -45.80
CA VAL A 361 50.15 -23.49 -44.96
C VAL A 361 49.19 -22.47 -45.58
N ALA A 362 49.26 -22.24 -46.89
CA ALA A 362 48.32 -21.36 -47.58
C ALA A 362 46.87 -21.86 -47.49
N GLY A 363 46.63 -23.17 -47.62
CA GLY A 363 45.31 -23.76 -47.48
C GLY A 363 44.73 -23.63 -46.06
N MET A 364 45.56 -23.82 -45.03
CA MET A 364 45.15 -23.58 -43.63
C MET A 364 44.84 -22.11 -43.38
N TRP A 365 45.64 -21.18 -43.93
CA TRP A 365 45.39 -19.75 -43.85
C TRP A 365 44.11 -19.34 -44.58
N TRP A 366 43.85 -19.88 -45.77
CA TRP A 366 42.60 -19.64 -46.50
C TRP A 366 41.38 -20.14 -45.73
N PHE A 367 41.46 -21.32 -45.11
CA PHE A 367 40.38 -21.82 -44.26
C PHE A 367 40.15 -20.93 -43.05
N PHE A 368 41.21 -20.47 -42.38
CA PHE A 368 41.14 -19.55 -41.26
C PHE A 368 40.51 -18.20 -41.66
N THR A 369 40.99 -17.57 -42.73
CA THR A 369 40.47 -16.29 -43.22
C THR A 369 39.00 -16.39 -43.65
N LEU A 370 38.59 -17.49 -44.28
CA LEU A 370 37.20 -17.75 -44.64
C LEU A 370 36.29 -17.77 -43.41
N ILE A 371 36.68 -18.50 -42.35
CA ILE A 371 35.91 -18.54 -41.10
C ILE A 371 35.84 -17.15 -40.46
N MET A 372 36.97 -16.44 -40.40
CA MET A 372 37.05 -15.13 -39.77
C MET A 372 36.17 -14.09 -40.45
N ILE A 373 36.19 -14.03 -41.79
CA ILE A 373 35.37 -13.08 -42.56
C ILE A 373 33.89 -13.46 -42.47
N SER A 374 33.56 -14.75 -42.51
CA SER A 374 32.18 -15.23 -42.36
C SER A 374 31.63 -14.90 -40.96
N SER A 375 32.45 -15.04 -39.91
CA SER A 375 32.08 -14.66 -38.55
C SER A 375 31.93 -13.15 -38.39
N TYR A 376 32.83 -12.37 -38.98
CA TYR A 376 32.73 -10.91 -38.96
C TYR A 376 31.47 -10.41 -39.67
N THR A 377 31.15 -10.94 -40.86
CA THR A 377 29.94 -10.54 -41.60
C THR A 377 28.66 -10.95 -40.87
N ALA A 378 28.63 -12.13 -40.24
CA ALA A 378 27.51 -12.57 -39.41
C ALA A 378 27.33 -11.67 -38.17
N ASN A 379 28.41 -11.38 -37.44
CA ASN A 379 28.35 -10.53 -36.24
C ASN A 379 28.05 -9.08 -36.57
N LEU A 380 28.55 -8.55 -37.70
CA LEU A 380 28.22 -7.21 -38.16
C LEU A 380 26.73 -7.10 -38.51
N ALA A 381 26.17 -8.10 -39.20
CA ALA A 381 24.74 -8.16 -39.49
C ALA A 381 23.91 -8.22 -38.18
N ALA A 382 24.33 -9.02 -37.20
CA ALA A 382 23.69 -9.06 -35.89
C ALA A 382 23.83 -7.73 -35.12
N PHE A 383 24.98 -7.07 -35.19
CA PHE A 383 25.22 -5.80 -34.50
C PHE A 383 24.38 -4.65 -35.10
N LEU A 384 24.20 -4.64 -36.42
CA LEU A 384 23.36 -3.65 -37.11
C LEU A 384 21.86 -3.86 -36.87
N THR A 385 21.44 -5.07 -36.52
CA THR A 385 20.04 -5.39 -36.22
C THR A 385 19.71 -5.22 -34.74
N VAL A 386 20.68 -5.40 -33.84
CA VAL A 386 20.49 -5.26 -32.39
C VAL A 386 20.91 -3.87 -31.91
N GLU A 387 19.95 -2.95 -31.89
CA GLU A 387 20.12 -1.65 -31.22
C GLU A 387 19.94 -1.82 -29.71
N ARG A 388 21.03 -1.89 -28.94
CA ARG A 388 20.95 -1.92 -27.47
C ARG A 388 20.74 -0.51 -26.92
N MET A 389 19.64 -0.32 -26.19
CA MET A 389 19.43 0.87 -25.37
C MET A 389 20.11 0.65 -24.01
N ASP A 390 21.33 1.15 -23.85
CA ASP A 390 22.02 1.08 -22.56
C ASP A 390 21.45 2.12 -21.58
N SER A 391 20.89 1.66 -20.46
CA SER A 391 20.46 2.54 -19.36
C SER A 391 21.64 2.85 -18.45
N PRO A 392 21.89 4.12 -18.10
CA PRO A 392 22.98 4.48 -17.19
C PRO A 392 22.73 4.06 -15.73
N ILE A 393 21.49 3.73 -15.38
CA ILE A 393 21.07 3.30 -14.03
C ILE A 393 20.04 2.18 -14.14
N GLU A 394 20.17 1.16 -13.30
CA GLU A 394 19.20 0.05 -13.20
C GLU A 394 18.60 -0.05 -11.81
N SER A 395 19.33 0.39 -10.78
CA SER A 395 18.93 0.29 -9.38
C SER A 395 19.09 1.60 -8.58
N ALA A 396 18.46 1.66 -7.41
CA ALA A 396 18.68 2.75 -6.45
C ALA A 396 20.12 2.75 -5.90
N GLU A 397 20.79 1.60 -5.86
CA GLU A 397 22.20 1.53 -5.43
C GLU A 397 23.13 2.24 -6.39
N ASP A 398 22.87 2.14 -7.70
CA ASP A 398 23.67 2.83 -8.72
C ASP A 398 23.54 4.34 -8.55
N LEU A 399 22.32 4.83 -8.28
CA LEU A 399 22.08 6.23 -7.94
C LEU A 399 22.85 6.67 -6.69
N ALA A 400 22.95 5.83 -5.66
CA ALA A 400 23.66 6.14 -4.43
C ALA A 400 25.20 6.13 -4.59
N LYS A 401 25.73 5.30 -5.51
CA LYS A 401 27.17 5.21 -5.80
C LYS A 401 27.68 6.41 -6.60
N GLN A 402 26.84 6.98 -7.47
CA GLN A 402 27.20 8.10 -8.35
C GLN A 402 26.66 9.46 -7.87
N THR A 403 27.22 10.56 -8.39
CA THR A 403 26.82 11.94 -8.01
C THR A 403 26.42 12.81 -9.21
N LYS A 404 26.51 12.29 -10.44
CA LYS A 404 26.25 13.02 -11.69
C LYS A 404 24.75 13.26 -11.89
N ILE A 405 23.94 12.22 -11.69
CA ILE A 405 22.48 12.26 -11.75
C ILE A 405 21.97 12.62 -10.36
N LYS A 406 21.33 13.78 -10.23
CA LYS A 406 20.69 14.20 -8.99
C LYS A 406 19.37 13.45 -8.83
N TYR A 407 18.94 13.22 -7.60
CA TYR A 407 17.64 12.60 -7.33
C TYR A 407 16.96 13.26 -6.14
N GLY A 408 15.63 13.25 -6.14
CA GLY A 408 14.82 13.81 -5.07
C GLY A 408 13.39 13.29 -5.07
N ALA A 409 12.60 13.76 -4.12
CA ALA A 409 11.22 13.34 -3.90
C ALA A 409 10.32 14.54 -3.55
N LEU A 410 9.02 14.29 -3.39
CA LEU A 410 8.04 15.27 -2.94
C LEU A 410 8.34 15.74 -1.50
N ARG A 411 8.49 17.05 -1.30
CA ARG A 411 8.70 17.65 0.04
C ARG A 411 7.53 17.34 0.97
N GLY A 412 7.82 16.81 2.16
CA GLY A 412 6.80 16.44 3.14
C GLY A 412 6.01 15.17 2.80
N GLY A 413 6.36 14.47 1.72
CA GLY A 413 5.74 13.20 1.36
C GLY A 413 6.22 12.03 2.22
N SER A 414 5.45 10.93 2.18
CA SER A 414 5.79 9.66 2.86
C SER A 414 7.11 9.07 2.34
N THR A 415 7.46 9.30 1.07
CA THR A 415 8.75 8.90 0.48
C THR A 415 9.95 9.59 1.15
N VAL A 416 9.84 10.89 1.46
CA VAL A 416 10.92 11.63 2.14
C VAL A 416 11.10 11.13 3.57
N ALA A 417 10.00 10.92 4.29
CA ALA A 417 10.04 10.33 5.63
C ALA A 417 10.65 8.93 5.62
N PHE A 418 10.31 8.10 4.61
CA PHE A 418 10.90 6.78 4.45
C PHE A 418 12.43 6.81 4.34
N PHE A 419 13.01 7.68 3.50
CA PHE A 419 14.47 7.76 3.37
C PHE A 419 15.15 8.34 4.62
N ARG A 420 14.50 9.30 5.29
CA ARG A 420 15.00 9.91 6.53
C ARG A 420 15.06 8.90 7.68
N ASP A 421 14.00 8.11 7.83
CA ASP A 421 13.81 7.21 8.96
C ASP A 421 14.28 5.77 8.64
N SER A 422 14.93 5.55 7.48
CA SER A 422 15.42 4.24 7.05
C SER A 422 16.67 3.79 7.83
N ASN A 423 16.73 2.49 8.14
CA ASN A 423 17.89 1.83 8.73
C ASN A 423 18.86 1.22 7.70
N PHE A 424 18.56 1.29 6.41
CA PHE A 424 19.40 0.71 5.37
C PHE A 424 20.49 1.69 4.93
N SER A 425 21.76 1.25 4.94
CA SER A 425 22.93 2.11 4.70
C SER A 425 22.89 2.85 3.36
N THR A 426 22.44 2.19 2.29
CA THR A 426 22.26 2.82 0.97
C THR A 426 21.24 3.96 1.02
N TYR A 427 20.10 3.76 1.70
CA TYR A 427 19.04 4.75 1.80
C TYR A 427 19.40 5.92 2.72
N GLN A 428 20.16 5.68 3.78
CA GLN A 428 20.74 6.72 4.63
C GLN A 428 21.73 7.60 3.85
N ARG A 429 22.57 6.99 3.00
CA ARG A 429 23.47 7.72 2.09
C ARG A 429 22.69 8.55 1.08
N MET A 430 21.62 8.00 0.51
CA MET A 430 20.73 8.75 -0.38
C MET A 430 20.06 9.93 0.34
N TRP A 431 19.59 9.73 1.58
CA TRP A 431 19.03 10.81 2.41
C TRP A 431 20.05 11.93 2.64
N SER A 432 21.25 11.58 3.06
CA SER A 432 22.33 12.53 3.32
C SER A 432 22.70 13.34 2.07
N PHE A 433 22.67 12.71 0.90
CA PHE A 433 22.84 13.38 -0.39
C PHE A 433 21.66 14.33 -0.69
N MET A 434 20.41 13.88 -0.52
CA MET A 434 19.23 14.71 -0.77
C MET A 434 19.17 15.94 0.14
N GLU A 435 19.57 15.79 1.40
CA GLU A 435 19.60 16.87 2.40
C GLU A 435 20.74 17.87 2.13
N SER A 436 21.92 17.40 1.74
CA SER A 436 23.09 18.26 1.46
C SER A 436 23.07 18.90 0.07
N ALA A 437 22.26 18.40 -0.87
CA ALA A 437 22.26 18.86 -2.25
C ALA A 437 21.82 20.34 -2.41
N ARG A 438 22.66 21.13 -3.08
CA ARG A 438 22.38 22.51 -3.52
C ARG A 438 22.48 22.60 -5.05
N PRO A 439 21.50 23.18 -5.77
CA PRO A 439 20.16 23.61 -5.31
C PRO A 439 19.28 22.43 -4.87
N SER A 440 18.19 22.72 -4.15
CA SER A 440 17.32 21.70 -3.55
C SER A 440 16.82 20.69 -4.59
N VAL A 441 16.90 19.41 -4.24
CA VAL A 441 16.42 18.30 -5.07
C VAL A 441 14.95 17.96 -4.84
N PHE A 442 14.35 18.46 -3.76
CA PHE A 442 12.94 18.24 -3.45
C PHE A 442 12.02 19.11 -4.33
N THR A 443 10.81 18.62 -4.60
CA THR A 443 9.76 19.36 -5.31
C THR A 443 8.54 19.60 -4.41
N ASN A 444 7.72 20.59 -4.77
CA ASN A 444 6.50 20.91 -4.01
C ASN A 444 5.30 20.06 -4.44
N SER A 445 5.28 19.59 -5.68
CA SER A 445 4.24 18.72 -6.22
C SER A 445 4.84 17.58 -7.05
N ASN A 446 4.05 16.53 -7.27
CA ASN A 446 4.43 15.42 -8.14
C ASN A 446 4.55 15.87 -9.61
N SER A 447 3.69 16.78 -10.07
CA SER A 447 3.76 17.34 -11.43
C SER A 447 5.06 18.12 -11.66
N ASP A 448 5.52 18.91 -10.69
CA ASP A 448 6.80 19.62 -10.79
C ASP A 448 7.98 18.64 -10.85
N GLY A 449 7.89 17.53 -10.11
CA GLY A 449 8.87 16.43 -10.14
C GLY A 449 8.99 15.82 -11.53
N VAL A 450 7.87 15.47 -12.15
CA VAL A 450 7.80 14.95 -13.52
C VAL A 450 8.38 15.94 -14.52
N GLU A 451 7.96 17.20 -14.46
CA GLU A 451 8.43 18.23 -15.40
C GLU A 451 9.95 18.46 -15.26
N ARG A 452 10.47 18.40 -14.03
CA ARG A 452 11.91 18.51 -13.76
C ARG A 452 12.71 17.36 -14.37
N VAL A 453 12.21 16.12 -14.34
CA VAL A 453 12.85 14.96 -15.01
C VAL A 453 12.88 15.19 -16.53
N VAL A 454 11.77 15.63 -17.11
CA VAL A 454 11.68 15.91 -18.56
C VAL A 454 12.68 17.01 -18.98
N LYS A 455 12.69 18.13 -18.26
CA LYS A 455 13.61 19.27 -18.50
C LYS A 455 15.07 18.93 -18.21
N GLY A 456 15.32 18.02 -17.26
CA GLY A 456 16.65 17.63 -16.80
C GLY A 456 17.47 16.81 -17.80
N LYS A 457 16.86 16.33 -18.90
CA LYS A 457 17.51 15.57 -19.99
C LYS A 457 18.46 14.46 -19.48
N GLY A 458 18.05 13.73 -18.43
CA GLY A 458 18.84 12.64 -17.83
C GLY A 458 19.76 13.03 -16.66
N ASN A 459 19.83 14.31 -16.27
CA ASN A 459 20.63 14.71 -15.10
C ASN A 459 19.85 14.67 -13.78
N TYR A 460 18.57 14.31 -13.81
CA TYR A 460 17.71 14.25 -12.64
C TYR A 460 16.76 13.03 -12.70
N ALA A 461 16.66 12.30 -11.59
CA ALA A 461 15.71 11.23 -11.37
C ALA A 461 14.73 11.62 -10.25
N PHE A 462 13.48 11.17 -10.34
CA PHE A 462 12.46 11.50 -9.34
C PHE A 462 11.93 10.25 -8.66
N LEU A 463 11.97 10.24 -7.32
CA LEU A 463 11.48 9.15 -6.49
C LEU A 463 10.01 9.42 -6.18
N MET A 464 9.13 8.56 -6.71
CA MET A 464 7.69 8.64 -6.50
C MET A 464 7.09 7.23 -6.42
N GLU A 465 5.83 7.15 -6.03
CA GLU A 465 5.10 5.90 -5.93
C GLU A 465 4.87 5.29 -7.33
N SER A 466 5.00 3.96 -7.43
CA SER A 466 4.96 3.22 -8.69
C SER A 466 3.65 3.39 -9.46
N THR A 467 2.53 3.53 -8.75
CA THR A 467 1.21 3.79 -9.35
C THR A 467 1.15 5.15 -10.03
N SER A 468 1.75 6.18 -9.42
CA SER A 468 1.88 7.51 -10.01
C SER A 468 2.83 7.50 -11.22
N ILE A 469 3.91 6.71 -11.17
CA ILE A 469 4.81 6.50 -12.31
C ILE A 469 4.08 5.84 -13.48
N GLU A 470 3.36 4.75 -13.23
CA GLU A 470 2.58 4.02 -14.23
C GLU A 470 1.61 4.97 -14.94
N TYR A 471 0.95 5.85 -14.19
CA TYR A 471 0.04 6.86 -14.74
C TYR A 471 0.74 7.87 -15.66
N VAL A 472 1.94 8.32 -15.28
CA VAL A 472 2.72 9.32 -16.05
C VAL A 472 3.32 8.71 -17.31
N ILE A 473 3.84 7.49 -17.25
CA ILE A 473 4.46 6.80 -18.41
C ILE A 473 3.44 6.51 -19.50
N GLU A 474 2.20 6.15 -19.14
CA GLU A 474 1.11 5.93 -20.10
C GLU A 474 0.76 7.20 -20.93
N ARG A 475 1.18 8.38 -20.47
CA ARG A 475 0.94 9.68 -21.11
C ARG A 475 2.20 10.29 -21.73
N ASN A 476 3.36 10.02 -21.15
CA ASN A 476 4.63 10.60 -21.57
C ASN A 476 5.64 9.50 -21.89
N CYS A 477 5.84 9.26 -23.18
CA CYS A 477 6.64 8.15 -23.70
C CYS A 477 8.16 8.39 -23.61
N ASP A 478 8.56 9.63 -23.30
CA ASP A 478 9.94 10.00 -23.00
C ASP A 478 10.38 9.53 -21.62
N LEU A 479 9.48 9.02 -20.78
CA LEU A 479 9.75 8.62 -19.41
C LEU A 479 9.66 7.10 -19.25
N THR A 480 10.44 6.57 -18.32
CA THR A 480 10.50 5.15 -17.99
C THR A 480 10.64 4.99 -16.48
N GLN A 481 10.10 3.87 -15.98
CA GLN A 481 10.34 3.41 -14.63
C GLN A 481 11.68 2.67 -14.62
N ILE A 482 12.49 2.89 -13.59
CA ILE A 482 13.76 2.20 -13.40
C ILE A 482 13.75 1.42 -12.10
N GLY A 483 14.21 0.17 -12.19
CA GLY A 483 14.27 -0.75 -11.08
C GLY A 483 12.92 -1.28 -10.63
N GLY A 484 12.95 -2.09 -9.58
CA GLY A 484 11.77 -2.62 -8.91
C GLY A 484 11.14 -1.63 -7.92
N LEU A 485 10.30 -2.17 -7.05
CA LEU A 485 9.77 -1.46 -5.88
C LEU A 485 10.82 -1.49 -4.77
N LEU A 486 11.17 -0.33 -4.21
CA LEU A 486 12.15 -0.21 -3.13
C LEU A 486 11.58 -0.60 -1.77
N ASP A 487 10.26 -0.60 -1.65
CA ASP A 487 9.49 -1.02 -0.49
C ASP A 487 8.14 -1.63 -0.91
N SER A 488 7.39 -2.14 0.07
CA SER A 488 6.04 -2.65 -0.10
C SER A 488 5.09 -1.82 0.75
N LYS A 489 4.20 -1.08 0.09
CA LYS A 489 3.24 -0.15 0.69
C LYS A 489 1.85 -0.37 0.07
N GLY A 490 0.85 0.24 0.67
CA GLY A 490 -0.49 0.27 0.09
C GLY A 490 -1.22 1.57 0.40
N TYR A 491 -2.18 1.90 -0.45
CA TYR A 491 -3.19 2.90 -0.13
C TYR A 491 -4.36 2.26 0.58
N GLY A 492 -4.78 2.90 1.66
CA GLY A 492 -5.94 2.51 2.45
C GLY A 492 -6.90 3.67 2.62
N ILE A 493 -8.14 3.36 2.99
CA ILE A 493 -9.12 4.36 3.39
C ILE A 493 -8.90 4.62 4.88
N ALA A 494 -8.67 5.88 5.25
CA ALA A 494 -8.49 6.25 6.65
C ALA A 494 -9.83 6.68 7.28
N MET A 495 -10.00 6.36 8.56
CA MET A 495 -11.16 6.71 9.37
C MET A 495 -10.71 7.21 10.74
N PRO A 496 -11.56 7.94 11.47
CA PRO A 496 -11.28 8.32 12.85
C PRO A 496 -10.98 7.08 13.71
N PRO A 497 -10.13 7.22 14.74
CA PRO A 497 -9.75 6.09 15.59
C PRO A 497 -10.97 5.45 16.27
N ASN A 498 -11.00 4.13 16.32
CA ASN A 498 -12.10 3.31 16.82
C ASN A 498 -13.42 3.49 16.07
N SER A 499 -13.37 3.82 14.77
CA SER A 499 -14.57 3.97 13.95
C SER A 499 -15.33 2.63 13.82
N PRO A 500 -16.63 2.58 14.15
CA PRO A 500 -17.44 1.36 14.04
C PRO A 500 -17.63 0.92 12.59
N TYR A 501 -17.42 1.82 11.62
CA TYR A 501 -17.64 1.56 10.20
C TYR A 501 -16.45 0.89 9.51
N ARG A 502 -15.29 0.83 10.19
CA ARG A 502 -14.04 0.33 9.62
C ARG A 502 -14.18 -1.09 9.07
N THR A 503 -14.76 -1.98 9.86
CA THR A 503 -14.93 -3.39 9.47
C THR A 503 -15.85 -3.54 8.28
N ALA A 504 -16.96 -2.79 8.24
CA ALA A 504 -17.92 -2.84 7.13
C ALA A 504 -17.31 -2.31 5.82
N ILE A 505 -16.62 -1.17 5.88
CA ILE A 505 -15.94 -0.59 4.70
C ILE A 505 -14.79 -1.48 4.24
N SER A 506 -13.99 -2.02 5.17
CA SER A 506 -12.92 -2.95 4.81
C SER A 506 -13.47 -4.23 4.17
N GLY A 507 -14.61 -4.74 4.64
CA GLY A 507 -15.31 -5.87 4.00
C GLY A 507 -15.80 -5.55 2.59
N ALA A 508 -16.30 -4.33 2.36
CA ALA A 508 -16.69 -3.87 1.02
C ALA A 508 -15.50 -3.75 0.06
N VAL A 509 -14.34 -3.27 0.54
CA VAL A 509 -13.09 -3.21 -0.24
C VAL A 509 -12.64 -4.62 -0.63
N LEU A 510 -12.64 -5.58 0.29
CA LEU A 510 -12.30 -6.97 0.01
C LEU A 510 -13.24 -7.58 -1.03
N LYS A 511 -14.55 -7.33 -0.91
CA LYS A 511 -15.54 -7.78 -1.91
C LYS A 511 -15.25 -7.19 -3.30
N LEU A 512 -14.91 -5.91 -3.40
CA LEU A 512 -14.52 -5.28 -4.67
C LEU A 512 -13.23 -5.87 -5.24
N GLN A 513 -12.32 -6.34 -4.39
CA GLN A 513 -11.09 -7.01 -4.78
C GLN A 513 -11.37 -8.43 -5.31
N GLU A 514 -12.20 -9.20 -4.63
CA GLU A 514 -12.64 -10.55 -5.03
C GLU A 514 -13.42 -10.53 -6.35
N GLU A 515 -14.29 -9.54 -6.55
CA GLU A 515 -15.03 -9.33 -7.80
C GLU A 515 -14.14 -8.81 -8.95
N GLY A 516 -12.88 -8.46 -8.69
CA GLY A 516 -11.95 -7.89 -9.68
C GLY A 516 -12.27 -6.45 -10.10
N LYS A 517 -13.25 -5.79 -9.46
CA LYS A 517 -13.66 -4.41 -9.78
C LYS A 517 -12.55 -3.39 -9.57
N LEU A 518 -11.73 -3.56 -8.53
CA LEU A 518 -10.58 -2.67 -8.29
C LEU A 518 -9.61 -2.65 -9.48
N HIS A 519 -9.43 -3.80 -10.15
CA HIS A 519 -8.58 -3.91 -11.34
C HIS A 519 -9.23 -3.25 -12.57
N ILE A 520 -10.55 -3.40 -12.74
CA ILE A 520 -11.32 -2.73 -13.80
C ILE A 520 -11.22 -1.21 -13.65
N LEU A 521 -11.43 -0.69 -12.44
CA LEU A 521 -11.29 0.73 -12.14
C LEU A 521 -9.86 1.22 -12.38
N LYS A 522 -8.83 0.43 -12.01
CA LYS A 522 -7.43 0.78 -12.27
C LYS A 522 -7.19 0.91 -13.78
N THR A 523 -7.62 -0.06 -14.57
CA THR A 523 -7.45 -0.05 -16.03
C THR A 523 -8.12 1.17 -16.66
N LYS A 524 -9.37 1.45 -16.27
CA LYS A 524 -10.14 2.62 -16.73
C LYS A 524 -9.39 3.93 -16.52
N TRP A 525 -8.84 4.16 -15.32
CA TRP A 525 -8.23 5.45 -14.97
C TRP A 525 -6.77 5.59 -15.39
N TRP A 526 -6.01 4.50 -15.45
CA TRP A 526 -4.61 4.54 -15.88
C TRP A 526 -4.45 4.52 -17.39
N LYS A 527 -5.18 3.62 -18.08
CA LYS A 527 -4.96 3.28 -19.49
C LYS A 527 -6.01 3.83 -20.46
N GLU A 528 -7.25 4.08 -20.04
CA GLU A 528 -8.32 4.45 -20.98
C GLU A 528 -8.70 5.94 -20.92
N LYS A 529 -8.76 6.53 -19.72
CA LYS A 529 -9.19 7.92 -19.51
C LYS A 529 -8.03 8.92 -19.56
N ARG A 530 -8.34 10.19 -19.83
CA ARG A 530 -7.40 11.33 -19.73
C ARG A 530 -6.06 11.10 -20.45
N GLY A 531 -6.10 10.56 -21.67
CA GLY A 531 -4.90 10.33 -22.50
C GLY A 531 -4.02 9.15 -22.08
N GLY A 532 -4.53 8.22 -21.28
CA GLY A 532 -3.85 6.93 -21.05
C GLY A 532 -3.74 6.10 -22.33
N GLY A 533 -2.69 5.28 -22.43
CA GLY A 533 -2.46 4.42 -23.60
C GLY A 533 -1.83 5.11 -24.81
N ALA A 534 -1.47 6.40 -24.71
CA ALA A 534 -0.86 7.15 -25.81
C ALA A 534 0.48 6.55 -26.27
N CYS A 535 1.20 5.88 -25.37
CA CYS A 535 2.51 5.29 -25.64
C CYS A 535 2.47 3.86 -26.21
N ARG A 536 1.28 3.28 -26.44
CA ARG A 536 1.15 1.94 -27.05
C ARG A 536 1.51 1.91 -28.54
N ASP A 537 1.32 3.01 -29.26
CA ASP A 537 1.60 3.08 -30.70
C ASP A 537 3.10 3.08 -31.02
N ASP A 538 3.95 3.54 -30.10
CA ASP A 538 5.41 3.52 -30.29
C ASP A 538 5.99 2.10 -30.17
N THR A 539 5.39 1.23 -29.35
CA THR A 539 5.81 -0.18 -29.26
C THR A 539 5.47 -0.98 -30.51
N LEU A 540 4.37 -0.66 -31.20
CA LEU A 540 3.97 -1.31 -32.45
C LEU A 540 4.74 -0.80 -33.67
N LYS A 541 5.23 0.44 -33.64
CA LYS A 541 6.12 0.99 -34.68
C LYS A 541 7.58 0.57 -34.54
N SER A 542 7.96 0.00 -33.40
CA SER A 542 9.31 -0.49 -33.11
C SER A 542 9.51 -2.00 -33.28
N THR A 543 8.47 -2.74 -33.66
CA THR A 543 8.53 -4.18 -33.98
C THR A 543 8.60 -4.43 -35.47
#